data_AF-A0A3P6UXQ0-F1
#
_entry.id   AF-A0A3P6UXQ0-F1
#
_cell.length_a   1.000
_cell.length_b   1.000
_cell.length_c   1.000
_cell.angle_alpha   90.00
_cell.angle_beta   90.00
_cell.angle_gamma   90.00
#
_symmetry.space_group_name_H-M   'P 1'
#
loop_
_entity.id
_entity.type
_entity.pdbx_description
1 polymer ?
#
loop_
_entity_poly.entity_id
_entity_poly.type
_entity_poly.pdbx_seq_one_letter_code
_entity_poly.pdbx_strand_id
1 'polypeptide(L)'
;MRISALMKPHSAAWIDARARFDIVDGSAGLFAPGFVLRWPNGKIVRYNNWAYGNGVELIDRERKCVHLLSSGEWRNAACDAPATVICEKRLHRPAVRYCSKHWLYMDATQSCYRAITRTNMTILDADNRCFQLGAEHHHDAMLASIGNEQENQFVK
;
A
#
# COMPACT_ATOMS: atom_id res chain seq x y z
N MET A 1 -7.22 -8.40 15.78
CA MET A 1 -5.83 -7.87 15.81
C MET A 1 -5.64 -7.06 14.53
N ARG A 2 -4.99 -5.89 14.58
CA ARG A 2 -4.82 -4.98 13.43
C ARG A 2 -3.33 -4.76 13.18
N ILE A 3 -2.99 -4.35 11.96
CA ILE A 3 -1.61 -4.05 11.60
C ILE A 3 -1.10 -2.81 12.34
N SER A 4 -1.97 -1.83 12.66
CA SER A 4 -1.69 -0.67 13.55
C SER A 4 -0.90 -1.00 14.76
N ALA A 5 -1.31 -2.08 15.44
CA ALA A 5 -0.75 -2.44 16.73
C ALA A 5 0.74 -2.82 16.62
N LEU A 6 1.24 -3.07 15.41
CA LEU A 6 2.63 -3.38 15.12
C LEU A 6 3.44 -2.15 14.70
N MET A 7 2.78 -1.07 14.27
CA MET A 7 3.41 0.18 13.85
C MET A 7 3.81 1.04 15.05
N LYS A 8 4.92 1.77 14.90
CA LYS A 8 5.36 2.74 15.93
C LYS A 8 4.47 4.00 15.87
N PRO A 9 4.23 4.68 17.00
CA PRO A 9 3.58 5.99 16.99
C PRO A 9 4.33 6.96 16.07
N HIS A 10 3.58 7.79 15.33
CA HIS A 10 4.12 8.78 14.39
C HIS A 10 5.03 8.21 13.30
N SER A 11 4.90 6.91 12.99
CA SER A 11 5.59 6.29 11.87
C SER A 11 4.77 6.35 10.59
N ALA A 12 5.47 6.13 9.48
CA ALA A 12 4.90 6.00 8.14
C ALA A 12 5.29 4.64 7.57
N ALA A 13 4.37 4.05 6.81
CA ALA A 13 4.57 2.82 6.08
C ALA A 13 4.30 2.99 4.59
N TRP A 14 5.00 2.24 3.76
CA TRP A 14 4.73 2.17 2.34
C TRP A 14 3.42 1.44 2.04
N ILE A 15 2.62 2.02 1.14
CA ILE A 15 1.51 1.37 0.45
C ILE A 15 1.76 1.44 -1.06
N ASP A 16 1.18 0.50 -1.82
CA ASP A 16 1.55 0.33 -3.23
C ASP A 16 0.81 1.27 -4.20
N ALA A 17 0.37 2.41 -3.68
CA ALA A 17 -0.32 3.42 -4.46
C ALA A 17 0.76 4.25 -5.20
N ARG A 18 0.95 4.02 -6.50
CA ARG A 18 1.97 4.72 -7.30
C ARG A 18 1.35 5.57 -8.39
N ALA A 19 1.86 6.78 -8.56
CA ALA A 19 1.45 7.66 -9.63
C ALA A 19 2.01 7.22 -10.99
N ARG A 20 1.16 7.13 -12.00
CA ARG A 20 1.52 6.92 -13.40
C ARG A 20 1.03 8.09 -14.23
N PHE A 21 1.85 8.54 -15.17
CA PHE A 21 1.48 9.61 -16.08
C PHE A 21 0.72 9.03 -17.27
N ASP A 22 -0.49 9.50 -17.49
CA ASP A 22 -1.35 9.09 -18.61
C ASP A 22 -1.69 10.35 -19.43
N ILE A 23 -1.74 10.21 -20.77
CA ILE A 23 -2.10 11.33 -21.66
C ILE A 23 -3.60 11.62 -21.58
N VAL A 24 -4.41 10.56 -21.60
CA VAL A 24 -5.86 10.57 -21.36
C VAL A 24 -6.22 9.22 -20.75
N ASP A 25 -7.05 9.23 -19.71
CA ASP A 25 -7.68 8.03 -19.17
C ASP A 25 -9.10 8.35 -18.65
N GLY A 26 -10.10 8.14 -19.50
CA GLY A 26 -11.50 8.34 -19.15
C GLY A 26 -11.98 7.45 -17.99
N SER A 27 -11.36 6.28 -17.78
CA SER A 27 -11.73 5.40 -16.67
C SER A 27 -11.27 5.95 -15.32
N ALA A 28 -10.21 6.76 -15.31
CA ALA A 28 -9.73 7.54 -14.17
C ALA A 28 -10.35 8.94 -14.09
N GLY A 29 -11.19 9.34 -15.04
CA GLY A 29 -11.73 10.70 -15.14
C GLY A 29 -10.70 11.74 -15.60
N LEU A 30 -9.62 11.29 -16.25
CA LEU A 30 -8.54 12.14 -16.74
C LEU A 30 -8.75 12.46 -18.23
N PHE A 31 -9.06 13.73 -18.54
CA PHE A 31 -9.34 14.20 -19.90
C PHE A 31 -8.21 15.05 -20.51
N ALA A 32 -7.08 15.18 -19.83
CA ALA A 32 -5.87 15.88 -20.27
C ALA A 32 -4.63 15.22 -19.64
N PRO A 33 -3.40 15.43 -20.14
CA PRO A 33 -2.22 14.75 -19.61
C PRO A 33 -2.00 15.03 -18.12
N GLY A 34 -1.83 13.98 -17.33
CA GLY A 34 -1.74 14.09 -15.87
C GLY A 34 -1.41 12.78 -15.18
N PHE A 35 -1.36 12.81 -13.85
CA PHE A 35 -1.06 11.64 -13.03
C PHE A 35 -2.33 10.94 -12.56
N VAL A 36 -2.32 9.61 -12.65
CA VAL A 36 -3.32 8.71 -12.08
C VAL A 36 -2.64 7.79 -11.08
N LEU A 37 -3.25 7.64 -9.91
CA LEU A 37 -2.77 6.73 -8.89
C LEU A 37 -3.32 5.31 -9.13
N ARG A 38 -2.42 4.33 -9.16
CA ARG A 38 -2.75 2.94 -9.43
C ARG A 38 -2.11 1.99 -8.44
N TRP A 39 -2.82 0.89 -8.19
CA TRP A 39 -2.29 -0.30 -7.55
C TRP A 39 -1.42 -1.11 -8.52
N PRO A 40 -0.61 -2.08 -8.04
CA PRO A 40 0.28 -2.91 -8.86
C PRO A 40 -0.42 -3.66 -9.97
N ASN A 41 -1.63 -4.13 -9.68
CA ASN A 41 -2.50 -4.82 -10.61
C ASN A 41 -3.12 -3.90 -11.68
N GLY A 42 -2.71 -2.63 -11.74
CA GLY A 42 -3.18 -1.63 -12.70
C GLY A 42 -4.51 -0.98 -12.35
N LYS A 43 -5.23 -1.46 -11.33
CA LYS A 43 -6.49 -0.87 -10.89
C LYS A 43 -6.28 0.54 -10.38
N ILE A 44 -7.19 1.43 -10.75
CA ILE A 44 -7.22 2.81 -10.28
C ILE A 44 -7.55 2.84 -8.79
N VAL A 45 -6.83 3.68 -8.06
CA VAL A 45 -7.11 3.99 -6.67
C VAL A 45 -8.45 4.73 -6.60
N ARG A 46 -9.48 4.09 -6.04
CA ARG A 46 -10.83 4.67 -5.89
C ARG A 46 -11.06 5.21 -4.48
N TYR A 47 -10.65 4.44 -3.49
CA TYR A 47 -10.64 4.87 -2.09
C TYR A 47 -9.33 5.61 -1.80
N ASN A 48 -9.41 6.67 -1.00
CA ASN A 48 -8.26 7.38 -0.48
C ASN A 48 -8.64 8.00 0.88
N ASN A 49 -7.63 8.29 1.69
CA ASN A 49 -7.80 8.99 2.96
C ASN A 49 -6.68 10.01 3.14
N TRP A 50 -6.58 10.98 2.22
CA TRP A 50 -5.47 11.94 2.21
C TRP A 50 -5.43 12.79 3.48
N ALA A 51 -4.22 12.98 4.00
CA ALA A 51 -3.95 13.98 5.02
C ALA A 51 -4.10 15.38 4.41
N TYR A 52 -4.44 16.38 5.23
CA TYR A 52 -4.51 17.76 4.76
C TYR A 52 -3.21 18.20 4.05
N GLY A 53 -3.34 18.85 2.89
CA GLY A 53 -2.21 19.26 2.06
C GLY A 53 -1.51 18.12 1.31
N ASN A 54 -2.18 16.98 1.14
CA ASN A 54 -1.75 15.85 0.32
C ASN A 54 -2.90 15.43 -0.60
N GLY A 55 -2.57 14.78 -1.71
CA GLY A 55 -3.57 14.43 -2.70
C GLY A 55 -2.97 13.98 -4.01
N VAL A 56 -3.84 13.65 -4.96
CA VAL A 56 -3.43 13.26 -6.32
C VAL A 56 -2.98 14.49 -7.11
N GLU A 57 -3.65 15.62 -6.87
CA GLU A 57 -3.39 16.93 -7.47
C GLU A 57 -2.07 17.56 -7.04
N LEU A 58 -1.49 17.09 -5.92
CA LEU A 58 -0.21 17.54 -5.39
C LEU A 58 0.94 16.60 -5.74
N ILE A 59 0.70 15.64 -6.64
CA ILE A 59 1.74 14.74 -7.16
C ILE A 59 2.57 15.47 -8.21
N ASP A 60 3.87 15.52 -7.97
CA ASP A 60 4.85 16.09 -8.89
C ASP A 60 5.92 15.06 -9.28
N ARG A 61 7.05 15.51 -9.83
CA ARG A 61 8.14 14.61 -10.22
C ARG A 61 8.84 13.95 -9.03
N GLU A 62 8.85 14.60 -7.88
CA GLU A 62 9.57 14.20 -6.67
C GLU A 62 8.68 13.37 -5.75
N ARG A 63 7.38 13.65 -5.64
CA ARG A 63 6.46 13.06 -4.66
C ARG A 63 5.36 12.18 -5.28
N LYS A 64 5.78 11.11 -5.98
CA LYS A 64 4.89 10.19 -6.72
C LYS A 64 4.43 8.96 -5.95
N CYS A 65 5.00 8.71 -4.78
CA CYS A 65 4.70 7.55 -3.97
C CYS A 65 3.88 7.97 -2.73
N VAL A 66 3.29 6.98 -2.06
CA VAL A 66 2.35 7.25 -0.96
C VAL A 66 2.75 6.52 0.30
N HIS A 67 2.83 7.27 1.39
CA HIS A 67 2.91 6.73 2.74
C HIS A 67 1.53 6.64 3.37
N LEU A 68 1.30 5.57 4.12
CA LEU A 68 0.27 5.49 5.14
C LEU A 68 0.86 5.94 6.48
N LEU A 69 0.26 6.96 7.09
CA LEU A 69 0.61 7.42 8.42
C LEU A 69 -0.07 6.54 9.47
N SER A 70 0.49 6.47 10.68
CA SER A 70 -0.15 5.79 11.83
C SER A 70 -1.55 6.33 12.19
N SER A 71 -1.95 7.52 11.72
CA SER A 71 -3.33 8.02 11.83
C SER A 71 -4.31 7.31 10.89
N GLY A 72 -3.79 6.64 9.87
CA GLY A 72 -4.51 6.08 8.73
C GLY A 72 -4.64 7.03 7.56
N GLU A 73 -4.11 8.25 7.67
CA GLU A 73 -4.11 9.22 6.59
C GLU A 73 -2.95 8.97 5.62
N TRP A 74 -3.12 9.40 4.38
CA TRP A 74 -2.17 9.18 3.29
C TRP A 74 -1.38 10.45 3.02
N ARG A 75 -0.10 10.28 2.69
CA ARG A 75 0.80 11.41 2.44
C ARG A 75 1.61 11.16 1.18
N ASN A 76 1.74 12.19 0.34
CA ASN A 76 2.67 12.13 -0.79
C ASN A 76 4.11 12.05 -0.27
N ALA A 77 4.92 11.22 -0.90
CA ALA A 77 6.28 10.95 -0.47
C ALA A 77 7.21 10.78 -1.68
N ALA A 78 8.47 11.16 -1.47
CA ALA A 78 9.53 10.83 -2.39
C ALA A 78 9.80 9.32 -2.35
N CYS A 79 9.83 8.67 -3.50
CA CYS A 79 9.87 7.20 -3.59
C CYS A 79 11.17 6.58 -3.04
N ASP A 80 12.23 7.38 -2.95
CA ASP A 80 13.53 7.05 -2.37
C ASP A 80 13.58 7.29 -0.85
N ALA A 81 12.54 7.89 -0.25
CA ALA A 81 12.49 8.10 1.19
C ALA A 81 12.46 6.76 1.95
N PRO A 82 13.14 6.64 3.10
CA PRO A 82 13.07 5.43 3.90
C PRO A 82 11.81 5.42 4.77
N ALA A 83 11.00 4.36 4.68
CA ALA A 83 9.83 4.14 5.54
C ALA A 83 9.66 2.67 5.93
N THR A 84 8.80 2.39 6.89
CA THR A 84 8.45 1.01 7.25
C THR A 84 7.61 0.36 6.14
N VAL A 85 7.45 -0.96 6.19
CA VAL A 85 6.84 -1.71 5.08
C VAL A 85 5.62 -2.46 5.58
N ILE A 86 4.53 -2.43 4.82
CA ILE A 86 3.40 -3.32 5.00
C ILE A 86 3.22 -4.13 3.72
N CYS A 87 3.37 -5.45 3.84
CA CYS A 87 3.15 -6.37 2.74
C CYS A 87 1.72 -6.93 2.82
N GLU A 88 1.11 -7.12 1.65
CA GLU A 88 -0.15 -7.83 1.44
C GLU A 88 0.10 -9.07 0.59
N LYS A 89 -0.57 -10.15 0.95
CA LYS A 89 -0.64 -11.40 0.19
C LYS A 89 -2.10 -11.77 0.00
N ARG A 90 -2.55 -11.80 -1.25
CA ARG A 90 -3.91 -12.25 -1.60
C ARG A 90 -3.96 -13.77 -1.68
N LEU A 91 -4.98 -14.37 -1.07
CA LEU A 91 -5.15 -15.82 -1.12
C LEU A 91 -5.88 -16.22 -2.41
N HIS A 92 -5.17 -16.87 -3.34
CA HIS A 92 -5.77 -17.42 -4.58
C HIS A 92 -6.83 -18.50 -4.32
N ARG A 93 -6.80 -19.13 -3.13
CA ARG A 93 -7.81 -20.09 -2.67
C ARG A 93 -8.30 -19.68 -1.28
N PRO A 94 -9.43 -18.95 -1.18
CA PRO A 94 -9.94 -18.42 0.09
C PRO A 94 -10.43 -19.50 1.07
N ALA A 95 -10.47 -20.77 0.67
CA ALA A 95 -10.90 -21.90 1.51
C ALA A 95 -10.02 -22.11 2.75
N VAL A 96 -8.80 -21.56 2.78
CA VAL A 96 -7.91 -21.66 3.93
C VAL A 96 -7.72 -20.27 4.53
N ARG A 97 -8.40 -19.96 5.64
CA ARG A 97 -8.16 -18.75 6.47
C ARG A 97 -6.86 -18.86 7.27
N TYR A 98 -5.80 -19.36 6.65
CA TYR A 98 -4.51 -19.58 7.29
C TYR A 98 -3.48 -18.64 6.69
N CYS A 99 -2.95 -17.76 7.54
CA CYS A 99 -1.76 -16.98 7.23
C CYS A 99 -0.55 -17.60 7.93
N SER A 100 0.61 -17.56 7.25
CA SER A 100 1.87 -17.98 7.86
C SER A 100 2.18 -17.17 9.12
N LYS A 101 3.08 -17.68 9.97
CA LYS A 101 3.48 -17.00 11.20
C LYS A 101 3.88 -15.54 10.94
N HIS A 102 3.41 -14.63 11.79
CA HIS A 102 3.59 -13.17 11.71
C HIS A 102 2.82 -12.44 10.60
N TRP A 103 1.92 -13.14 9.90
CA TRP A 103 0.94 -12.52 9.01
C TRP A 103 -0.42 -12.48 9.69
N LEU A 104 -1.16 -11.38 9.53
CA LEU A 104 -2.51 -11.21 10.04
C LEU A 104 -3.52 -11.36 8.91
N TYR A 105 -4.52 -12.22 9.12
CA TYR A 105 -5.61 -12.41 8.17
C TYR A 105 -6.64 -11.28 8.30
N MET A 106 -7.13 -10.77 7.16
CA MET A 106 -8.30 -9.90 7.12
C MET A 106 -9.42 -10.58 6.34
N ASP A 107 -10.56 -10.80 7.00
CA ASP A 107 -11.71 -11.49 6.40
C ASP A 107 -12.31 -10.72 5.20
N ALA A 108 -12.32 -9.38 5.25
CA ALA A 108 -12.99 -8.54 4.25
C ALA A 108 -12.34 -8.61 2.85
N THR A 109 -11.00 -8.69 2.78
CA THR A 109 -10.27 -8.82 1.51
C THR A 109 -9.79 -10.23 1.23
N GLN A 110 -9.93 -11.13 2.21
CA GLN A 110 -9.36 -12.48 2.19
C GLN A 110 -7.84 -12.46 1.94
N SER A 111 -7.17 -11.44 2.47
CA SER A 111 -5.73 -11.23 2.35
C SER A 111 -5.02 -11.39 3.69
N CYS A 112 -3.74 -11.74 3.61
CA CYS A 112 -2.82 -11.73 4.74
C CYS A 112 -1.95 -10.48 4.67
N TYR A 113 -1.72 -9.82 5.80
CA TYR A 113 -0.88 -8.63 5.89
C TYR A 113 0.26 -8.85 6.88
N ARG A 114 1.42 -8.24 6.62
CA ARG A 114 2.58 -8.29 7.52
C ARG A 114 3.30 -6.95 7.54
N ALA A 115 3.49 -6.40 8.73
CA ALA A 115 4.27 -5.20 8.94
C ALA A 115 5.74 -5.52 9.26
N ILE A 116 6.64 -4.76 8.65
CA ILE A 116 8.09 -4.81 8.87
C ILE A 116 8.50 -3.45 9.41
N THR A 117 8.64 -3.35 10.74
CA THR A 117 8.82 -2.06 11.45
C THR A 117 10.21 -1.87 12.04
N ARG A 118 11.09 -2.88 11.90
CA ARG A 118 12.47 -2.83 12.41
C ARG A 118 13.44 -2.13 11.46
N THR A 119 13.13 -2.10 10.17
CA THR A 119 13.99 -1.58 9.11
C THR A 119 13.19 -0.64 8.24
N ASN A 120 13.74 0.55 7.98
CA ASN A 120 13.16 1.47 7.00
C ASN A 120 13.84 1.21 5.66
N MET A 121 13.05 1.24 4.59
CA MET A 121 13.46 0.87 3.24
C MET A 121 12.85 1.86 2.23
N THR A 122 13.47 2.00 1.06
CA THR A 122 12.85 2.69 -0.07
C THR A 122 11.65 1.89 -0.57
N ILE A 123 10.75 2.49 -1.35
CA ILE A 123 9.58 1.75 -1.86
C ILE A 123 10.00 0.56 -2.74
N LEU A 124 11.10 0.69 -3.48
CA LEU A 124 11.62 -0.38 -4.34
C LEU A 124 12.17 -1.54 -3.51
N ASP A 125 12.97 -1.24 -2.48
CA ASP A 125 13.51 -2.26 -1.59
C ASP A 125 12.39 -2.94 -0.79
N ALA A 126 11.37 -2.17 -0.40
CA ALA A 126 10.20 -2.66 0.30
C ALA A 126 9.39 -3.64 -0.56
N ASP A 127 9.19 -3.32 -1.84
CA ASP A 127 8.51 -4.18 -2.82
C ASP A 127 9.26 -5.51 -3.02
N ASN A 128 10.58 -5.42 -3.24
CA ASN A 128 11.46 -6.60 -3.31
C ASN A 128 11.38 -7.45 -2.03
N ARG A 129 11.30 -6.80 -0.87
CA ARG A 129 11.21 -7.49 0.40
C ARG A 129 9.87 -8.22 0.55
N CYS A 130 8.77 -7.61 0.15
CA CYS A 130 7.46 -8.27 0.16
C CYS A 130 7.45 -9.48 -0.76
N PHE A 131 8.01 -9.35 -1.97
CA PHE A 131 8.13 -10.46 -2.92
C PHE A 131 8.90 -11.66 -2.33
N GLN A 132 10.06 -11.41 -1.71
CA GLN A 132 10.86 -12.45 -1.05
C GLN A 132 10.08 -13.19 0.05
N LEU A 133 9.36 -12.44 0.89
CA LEU A 133 8.57 -13.02 1.99
C LEU A 133 7.37 -13.85 1.48
N GLY A 134 6.82 -13.52 0.32
CA GLY A 134 5.82 -14.34 -0.34
C GLY A 134 6.42 -15.65 -0.86
N ALA A 135 7.57 -15.54 -1.54
CA ALA A 135 8.25 -16.66 -2.17
C ALA A 135 8.68 -17.75 -1.18
N GLU A 136 9.06 -17.38 0.06
CA GLU A 136 9.35 -18.32 1.17
C GLU A 136 8.22 -19.34 1.41
N HIS A 137 6.99 -19.03 0.99
CA HIS A 137 5.82 -19.89 1.15
C HIS A 137 5.15 -20.28 -0.18
N HIS A 138 5.80 -20.09 -1.33
CA HIS A 138 5.22 -20.32 -2.67
C HIS A 138 3.96 -19.48 -2.95
N HIS A 139 3.99 -18.21 -2.58
CA HIS A 139 2.90 -17.27 -2.85
C HIS A 139 3.42 -15.91 -3.30
N ASP A 140 2.58 -15.16 -4.01
CA ASP A 140 2.90 -13.79 -4.37
C ASP A 140 2.47 -12.83 -3.25
N ALA A 141 3.41 -12.00 -2.81
CA ALA A 141 3.16 -10.91 -1.88
C ALA A 141 3.74 -9.61 -2.43
N MET A 142 3.02 -8.52 -2.24
CA MET A 142 3.35 -7.17 -2.73
C MET A 142 3.16 -6.16 -1.60
N LEU A 143 3.45 -4.89 -1.84
CA LEU A 143 3.09 -3.84 -0.88
C LEU A 143 1.57 -3.76 -0.73
N ALA A 144 1.11 -3.30 0.43
CA ALA A 144 -0.31 -3.26 0.75
C ALA A 144 -1.11 -2.34 -0.20
N SER A 145 -2.23 -2.85 -0.69
CA SER A 145 -3.28 -2.06 -1.32
C SER A 145 -4.36 -1.68 -0.30
N ILE A 146 -5.10 -0.60 -0.56
CA ILE A 146 -6.20 -0.17 0.31
C ILE A 146 -7.40 0.21 -0.55
N GLY A 147 -8.38 -0.69 -0.62
CA GLY A 147 -9.58 -0.55 -1.44
C GLY A 147 -10.77 0.11 -0.76
N ASN A 148 -10.80 0.19 0.57
CA ASN A 148 -11.92 0.76 1.33
C ASN A 148 -11.51 1.22 2.73
N GLU A 149 -12.47 1.85 3.44
CA GLU A 149 -12.25 2.35 4.80
C GLU A 149 -11.95 1.24 5.80
N GLN A 150 -12.63 0.09 5.73
CA GLN A 150 -12.40 -1.02 6.66
C GLN A 150 -10.96 -1.55 6.56
N GLU A 151 -10.45 -1.70 5.33
CA GLU A 151 -9.06 -2.07 5.05
C GLU A 151 -8.10 -0.99 5.56
N ASN A 152 -8.38 0.29 5.32
CA ASN A 152 -7.57 1.38 5.84
C ASN A 152 -7.47 1.37 7.37
N GLN A 153 -8.59 1.08 8.07
CA GLN A 153 -8.63 0.97 9.53
C GLN A 153 -7.93 -0.28 10.07
N PHE A 154 -7.80 -1.33 9.26
CA PHE A 154 -7.07 -2.54 9.60
C PHE A 154 -5.55 -2.37 9.39
N VAL A 155 -5.17 -1.68 8.32
CA VAL A 155 -3.78 -1.46 7.90
C VAL A 155 -3.09 -0.33 8.67
N LYS A 156 -3.82 0.78 8.95
CA LYS A 156 -3.31 1.86 9.82
C LYS A 156 -2.89 1.33 11.17
#